data_AF-A0A920I189-F1
#
_entry.id   AF-A0A920I189-F1
#
_cell.length_a   1.000
_cell.length_b   1.000
_cell.length_c   1.000
_cell.angle_alpha   90.00
_cell.angle_beta   90.00
_cell.angle_gamma   90.00
#
_symmetry.space_group_name_H-M   'P 1'
#
loop_
_entity.id
_entity.type
_entity.pdbx_description
1 polymer ?
#
loop_
_entity_poly.entity_id
_entity_poly.type
_entity_poly.pdbx_seq_one_letter_code
_entity_poly.pdbx_strand_id
1 'polypeptide(L)'
;MPKQLPIDPGQTYSADKVRFTDIPVHAYKGDLAAEIARWGKDGLRAALRHMLVVREFESMLHAFKSTGAYRGIEYVYKGPAHLSVGQEAAAVGSAMALGPADQIFGSHRSHGEIIAKGLAAVGAMTPGEVASIVESHSDGRLSSW
;
A
#
# COMPACT_ATOMS: atom_id res chain seq x y z
N MET A 1 2.41 13.85 -12.09
CA MET A 1 3.07 13.70 -13.40
C MET A 1 4.10 14.81 -13.55
N PRO A 2 5.35 14.52 -13.95
CA PRO A 2 6.29 15.57 -14.33
C PRO A 2 5.63 16.46 -15.38
N LYS A 3 5.59 17.77 -15.12
CA LYS A 3 4.84 18.73 -15.96
C LYS A 3 5.44 18.84 -17.36
N GLN A 4 6.72 18.51 -17.52
CA GLN A 4 7.41 18.45 -18.79
C GLN A 4 8.44 17.33 -18.74
N LEU A 5 8.36 16.39 -19.67
CA LEU A 5 9.45 15.50 -20.07
C LEU A 5 10.00 16.08 -21.37
N PRO A 6 11.16 16.74 -21.37
CA PRO A 6 11.75 17.21 -22.60
C PRO A 6 12.12 15.99 -23.45
N ILE A 7 11.35 15.79 -24.52
CA ILE A 7 11.63 14.78 -25.55
C ILE A 7 12.34 15.51 -26.68
N ASP A 8 13.64 15.25 -26.83
CA ASP A 8 14.41 15.69 -27.98
C ASP A 8 14.24 14.65 -29.10
N PRO A 9 13.57 14.97 -30.22
CA PRO A 9 13.37 14.02 -31.32
C PRO A 9 14.69 13.53 -31.93
N GLY A 10 15.75 14.37 -31.95
CA GLY A 10 17.06 14.00 -32.49
C GLY A 10 17.77 12.94 -31.65
N GLN A 11 17.50 12.88 -30.36
CA GLN A 11 18.03 11.86 -29.45
C GLN A 11 17.08 10.66 -29.32
N THR A 12 15.78 10.93 -29.17
CA THR A 12 14.74 9.91 -28.92
C THR A 12 14.54 8.98 -30.11
N TYR A 13 14.66 9.49 -31.33
CA TYR A 13 14.50 8.71 -32.56
C TYR A 13 15.83 8.32 -33.21
N SER A 14 16.95 8.44 -32.48
CA SER A 14 18.24 7.96 -32.97
C SER A 14 18.20 6.44 -33.13
N ALA A 15 18.80 5.94 -34.20
CA ALA A 15 18.87 4.50 -34.43
C ALA A 15 19.81 3.86 -33.40
N ASP A 16 19.27 2.98 -32.55
CA ASP A 16 20.02 2.26 -31.53
C ASP A 16 19.47 0.83 -31.37
N LYS A 17 20.18 -0.02 -30.60
CA LYS A 17 19.82 -1.39 -30.30
C LYS A 17 19.65 -1.57 -28.79
N VAL A 18 18.43 -1.79 -28.33
CA VAL A 18 18.18 -2.22 -26.95
C VAL A 18 18.66 -3.66 -26.78
N ARG A 19 19.64 -3.87 -25.89
CA ARG A 19 20.07 -5.19 -25.44
C ARG A 19 19.62 -5.36 -23.99
N PHE A 20 18.83 -6.39 -23.70
CA PHE A 20 18.37 -6.68 -22.35
C PHE A 20 18.61 -8.16 -22.01
N THR A 21 18.84 -8.42 -20.73
CA THR A 21 18.92 -9.77 -20.14
C THR A 21 17.52 -10.35 -19.99
N ASP A 22 17.38 -11.67 -20.03
CA ASP A 22 16.12 -12.34 -19.72
C ASP A 22 15.54 -11.80 -18.41
N ILE A 23 14.27 -11.39 -18.46
CA ILE A 23 13.53 -10.94 -17.28
C ILE A 23 12.81 -12.18 -16.73
N PRO A 24 13.21 -12.68 -15.56
CA PRO A 24 12.58 -13.86 -14.98
C PRO A 24 11.11 -13.55 -14.62
N VAL A 25 10.19 -14.34 -15.16
CA VAL A 25 8.74 -14.22 -14.90
C VAL A 25 8.32 -15.33 -13.95
N HIS A 26 7.62 -14.99 -12.86
CA HIS A 26 7.19 -15.93 -11.82
C HIS A 26 8.32 -16.79 -11.23
N ALA A 27 9.55 -16.29 -11.19
CA ALA A 27 10.72 -17.05 -10.75
C ALA A 27 10.92 -17.09 -9.23
N TYR A 28 10.11 -16.36 -8.46
CA TYR A 28 10.19 -16.42 -7.00
C TYR A 28 9.81 -17.82 -6.52
N LYS A 29 10.78 -18.51 -5.92
CA LYS A 29 10.59 -19.78 -5.22
C LYS A 29 10.65 -19.48 -3.73
N GLY A 30 9.49 -19.42 -3.09
CA GLY A 30 9.39 -19.18 -1.65
C GLY A 30 9.89 -20.37 -0.83
N ASP A 31 10.55 -20.08 0.28
CA ASP A 31 10.88 -21.04 1.34
C ASP A 31 10.35 -20.52 2.66
N LEU A 32 9.31 -21.16 3.19
CA LEU A 32 8.67 -20.74 4.44
C LEU A 32 9.64 -20.77 5.63
N ALA A 33 10.58 -21.73 5.68
CA ALA A 33 11.55 -21.80 6.76
C ALA A 33 12.49 -20.59 6.73
N ALA A 34 12.97 -20.22 5.53
CA ALA A 34 13.79 -19.03 5.33
C ALA A 34 13.03 -17.74 5.67
N GLU A 35 11.76 -17.61 5.26
CA GLU A 35 10.94 -16.44 5.59
C GLU A 35 10.63 -16.34 7.09
N ILE A 36 10.39 -17.48 7.77
CA ILE A 36 10.24 -17.50 9.24
C ILE A 36 11.54 -17.09 9.92
N ALA A 37 12.70 -17.54 9.44
CA ALA A 37 13.99 -17.14 9.98
C ALA A 37 14.26 -15.63 9.77
N ARG A 38 13.84 -15.09 8.63
CA ARG A 38 14.03 -13.67 8.28
C ARG A 38 13.09 -12.73 9.03
N TRP A 39 11.79 -13.03 9.07
CA TRP A 39 10.75 -12.12 9.55
C TRP A 39 10.15 -12.52 10.90
N GLY A 40 10.43 -13.74 11.36
CA GLY A 40 9.76 -14.32 12.53
C GLY A 40 8.30 -14.69 12.23
N LYS A 41 7.76 -15.59 13.05
CA LYS A 41 6.34 -16.02 12.93
C LYS A 41 5.38 -14.85 13.13
N ASP A 42 5.69 -13.96 14.06
CA ASP A 42 4.82 -12.82 14.37
C ASP A 42 4.88 -11.74 13.29
N GLY A 43 6.04 -11.52 12.67
CA GLY A 43 6.14 -10.65 11.49
C GLY A 43 5.31 -11.17 10.32
N LEU A 44 5.36 -12.47 10.04
CA LEU A 44 4.52 -13.07 8.98
C LEU A 44 3.03 -13.05 9.31
N ARG A 45 2.64 -13.23 10.59
CA ARG A 45 1.25 -13.05 11.04
C ARG A 45 0.79 -11.61 10.89
N ALA A 46 1.65 -10.65 11.20
CA ALA A 46 1.37 -9.23 10.99
C ALA A 46 1.18 -8.91 9.50
N ALA A 47 2.03 -9.46 8.63
CA ALA A 47 1.88 -9.33 7.17
C ALA A 47 0.50 -9.84 6.71
N LEU A 48 0.12 -11.04 7.13
CA LEU A 48 -1.21 -11.60 6.82
C LEU A 48 -2.33 -10.71 7.35
N ARG A 49 -2.23 -10.25 8.62
CA ARG A 49 -3.22 -9.35 9.21
C ARG A 49 -3.37 -8.07 8.40
N HIS A 50 -2.27 -7.45 7.98
CA HIS A 50 -2.32 -6.22 7.19
C HIS A 50 -2.97 -6.46 5.83
N MET A 51 -2.67 -7.58 5.16
CA MET A 51 -3.33 -7.94 3.91
C MET A 51 -4.84 -8.13 4.08
N LEU A 52 -5.26 -8.75 5.18
CA LEU A 52 -6.69 -8.92 5.50
C LEU A 52 -7.39 -7.59 5.78
N VAL A 53 -6.72 -6.66 6.46
CA VAL A 53 -7.27 -5.31 6.69
C VAL A 53 -7.47 -4.57 5.36
N VAL A 54 -6.48 -4.63 4.46
CA VAL A 54 -6.62 -4.03 3.12
C VAL A 54 -7.77 -4.70 2.35
N ARG A 55 -7.81 -6.05 2.30
CA ARG A 55 -8.90 -6.81 1.66
C ARG A 55 -10.28 -6.42 2.21
N GLU A 56 -10.40 -6.24 3.52
CA GLU A 56 -11.68 -5.87 4.14
C GLU A 56 -12.09 -4.45 3.76
N PHE A 57 -11.14 -3.51 3.72
CA PHE A 57 -11.40 -2.16 3.23
C PHE A 57 -11.87 -2.14 1.78
N GLU A 58 -11.24 -2.93 0.90
CA GLU A 58 -11.68 -3.10 -0.50
C GLU A 58 -13.09 -3.66 -0.59
N SER A 59 -13.39 -4.68 0.21
CA SER A 59 -14.69 -5.35 0.22
C SER A 59 -15.79 -4.42 0.76
N MET A 60 -15.46 -3.60 1.76
CA MET A 60 -16.32 -2.54 2.28
C MET A 60 -16.65 -1.50 1.22
N LEU A 61 -15.63 -0.98 0.51
CA LEU A 61 -15.85 0.00 -0.57
C LEU A 61 -16.72 -0.59 -1.68
N HIS A 62 -16.48 -1.85 -2.04
CA HIS A 62 -17.31 -2.56 -3.00
C HIS A 62 -18.77 -2.68 -2.52
N ALA A 63 -19.00 -3.00 -1.24
CA ALA A 63 -20.34 -3.08 -0.66
C ALA A 63 -21.06 -1.72 -0.73
N PHE A 64 -20.44 -0.63 -0.29
CA PHE A 64 -21.04 0.70 -0.43
C PHE A 64 -21.37 1.06 -1.88
N LYS A 65 -20.51 0.69 -2.84
CA LYS A 65 -20.73 0.95 -4.26
C LYS A 65 -21.89 0.12 -4.84
N SER A 66 -22.05 -1.13 -4.40
CA SER A 66 -22.96 -2.10 -5.01
C SER A 66 -24.33 -2.15 -4.33
N THR A 67 -24.39 -1.97 -3.02
CA THR A 67 -25.62 -2.10 -2.23
C THR A 67 -25.99 -0.82 -1.47
N GLY A 68 -25.10 0.19 -1.43
CA GLY A 68 -25.31 1.42 -0.66
C GLY A 68 -25.12 1.27 0.85
N ALA A 69 -24.69 0.10 1.32
CA ALA A 69 -24.49 -0.15 2.75
C ALA A 69 -23.38 -1.18 3.01
N TYR A 70 -22.77 -1.09 4.18
CA TYR A 70 -21.82 -2.08 4.68
C TYR A 70 -22.01 -2.27 6.18
N ARG A 71 -22.24 -3.52 6.60
CA ARG A 71 -22.48 -3.89 8.02
C ARG A 71 -23.53 -3.00 8.72
N GLY A 72 -24.63 -2.69 8.03
CA GLY A 72 -25.71 -1.86 8.54
C GLY A 72 -25.44 -0.35 8.53
N ILE A 73 -24.25 0.08 8.09
CA ILE A 73 -23.94 1.50 7.87
C ILE A 73 -24.40 1.83 6.45
N GLU A 74 -25.34 2.76 6.32
CA GLU A 74 -25.76 3.28 5.03
C GLU A 74 -24.83 4.40 4.57
N TYR A 75 -24.31 4.28 3.36
CA TYR A 75 -23.52 5.33 2.73
C TYR A 75 -23.57 5.19 1.21
N VAL A 76 -24.18 6.18 0.57
CA VAL A 76 -24.32 6.21 -0.88
C VAL A 76 -23.04 6.77 -1.49
N TYR A 77 -22.15 5.88 -1.91
CA TYR A 77 -20.90 6.26 -2.57
C TYR A 77 -21.13 6.63 -4.04
N LYS A 78 -21.09 7.93 -4.34
CA LYS A 78 -21.41 8.50 -5.67
C LYS A 78 -20.22 8.54 -6.64
N GLY A 79 -18.99 8.25 -6.19
CA GLY A 79 -17.76 8.32 -7.01
C GLY A 79 -17.38 6.99 -7.68
N PRO A 80 -16.46 6.99 -8.67
CA PRO A 80 -15.83 5.76 -9.15
C PRO A 80 -14.87 5.19 -8.10
N ALA A 81 -14.85 3.86 -7.94
CA ALA A 81 -13.89 3.18 -7.06
C ALA A 81 -12.96 2.28 -7.88
N HIS A 82 -11.66 2.42 -7.68
CA HIS A 82 -10.65 1.56 -8.30
C HIS A 82 -10.11 0.58 -7.26
N LEU A 83 -10.74 -0.59 -7.16
CA LEU A 83 -10.35 -1.58 -6.16
C LEU A 83 -8.98 -2.20 -6.48
N SER A 84 -8.16 -2.47 -5.46
CA SER A 84 -6.84 -3.13 -5.59
C SER A 84 -6.87 -4.60 -5.16
N VAL A 85 -8.04 -5.24 -5.26
CA VAL A 85 -8.26 -6.64 -4.92
C VAL A 85 -7.23 -7.54 -5.60
N GLY A 86 -6.43 -8.26 -4.80
CA GLY A 86 -5.38 -9.17 -5.26
C GLY A 86 -3.98 -8.55 -5.27
N GLN A 87 -3.85 -7.26 -4.91
CA GLN A 87 -2.57 -6.54 -4.85
C GLN A 87 -2.11 -6.26 -3.41
N GLU A 88 -2.79 -6.83 -2.41
CA GLU A 88 -2.54 -6.55 -0.99
C GLU A 88 -1.11 -6.92 -0.58
N ALA A 89 -0.62 -8.06 -1.09
CA ALA A 89 0.72 -8.54 -0.80
C ALA A 89 1.82 -7.58 -1.27
N ALA A 90 1.61 -6.92 -2.42
CA ALA A 90 2.55 -5.93 -2.94
C ALA A 90 2.59 -4.69 -2.04
N ALA A 91 1.43 -4.16 -1.66
CA ALA A 91 1.31 -3.03 -0.76
C ALA A 91 1.93 -3.32 0.62
N VAL A 92 1.57 -4.46 1.23
CA VAL A 92 2.04 -4.85 2.56
C VAL A 92 3.53 -5.19 2.56
N GLY A 93 3.99 -5.99 1.59
CA GLY A 93 5.40 -6.35 1.48
C GLY A 93 6.29 -5.12 1.28
N SER A 94 5.87 -4.18 0.42
CA SER A 94 6.58 -2.91 0.27
C SER A 94 6.58 -2.09 1.56
N ALA A 95 5.43 -1.97 2.24
CA ALA A 95 5.32 -1.19 3.47
C ALA A 95 6.20 -1.72 4.61
N MET A 96 6.29 -3.05 4.76
CA MET A 96 7.10 -3.70 5.80
C MET A 96 8.61 -3.53 5.59
N ALA A 97 9.05 -3.22 4.37
CA ALA A 97 10.44 -2.94 4.07
C ALA A 97 10.84 -1.47 4.32
N LEU A 98 9.90 -0.61 4.74
CA LEU A 98 10.11 0.82 4.90
C LEU A 98 9.98 1.24 6.37
N GLY A 99 10.80 2.20 6.81
CA GLY A 99 10.72 2.84 8.12
C GLY A 99 9.66 3.96 8.18
N PRO A 100 9.19 4.38 9.36
CA PRO A 100 8.10 5.37 9.49
C PRO A 100 8.29 6.68 8.73
N ALA A 101 9.54 7.16 8.59
CA ALA A 101 9.86 8.41 7.88
C ALA A 101 9.95 8.26 6.35
N ASP A 102 9.99 7.03 5.82
CA ASP A 102 10.10 6.81 4.38
C ASP A 102 8.80 7.17 3.65
N GLN A 103 8.95 7.98 2.60
CA GLN A 103 7.84 8.46 1.80
C GLN A 103 7.43 7.44 0.74
N ILE A 104 6.13 7.34 0.50
CA ILE A 104 5.55 6.58 -0.62
C ILE A 104 4.82 7.52 -1.57
N PHE A 105 4.94 7.26 -2.87
CA PHE A 105 4.25 8.02 -3.91
C PHE A 105 3.33 7.07 -4.68
N GLY A 106 2.04 7.12 -4.32
CA GLY A 106 1.04 6.21 -4.83
C GLY A 106 0.47 6.57 -6.20
N SER A 107 -0.21 5.60 -6.81
CA SER A 107 -1.01 5.76 -8.03
C SER A 107 -2.51 5.96 -7.74
N HIS A 108 -3.39 5.78 -8.73
CA HIS A 108 -4.84 5.84 -8.57
C HIS A 108 -5.45 4.65 -7.79
N ARG A 109 -4.62 3.70 -7.33
CA ARG A 109 -5.00 2.51 -6.52
C ARG A 109 -4.24 2.42 -5.19
N SER A 110 -3.66 3.51 -4.72
CA SER A 110 -2.72 3.49 -3.61
C SER A 110 -3.34 3.51 -2.22
N HIS A 111 -4.67 3.46 -2.07
CA HIS A 111 -5.27 3.45 -0.73
C HIS A 111 -4.82 2.22 0.08
N GLY A 112 -4.63 1.06 -0.56
CA GLY A 112 -4.03 -0.11 0.07
C GLY A 112 -2.59 0.12 0.53
N GLU A 113 -1.79 0.87 -0.25
CA GLU A 113 -0.41 1.26 0.10
C GLU A 113 -0.38 2.18 1.33
N ILE A 114 -1.28 3.16 1.40
CA ILE A 114 -1.39 4.09 2.54
C ILE A 114 -1.77 3.33 3.81
N ILE A 115 -2.79 2.46 3.73
CA ILE A 115 -3.23 1.63 4.86
C ILE A 115 -2.08 0.73 5.34
N ALA A 116 -1.43 0.01 4.41
CA ALA A 116 -0.32 -0.88 4.72
C ALA A 116 0.87 -0.12 5.34
N LYS A 117 1.21 1.06 4.80
CA LYS A 117 2.27 1.92 5.32
C LYS A 117 1.98 2.41 6.73
N GLY A 118 0.76 2.86 6.98
CA GLY A 118 0.34 3.29 8.32
C GLY A 118 0.42 2.14 9.34
N LEU A 119 -0.09 0.96 8.98
CA LEU A 119 -0.03 -0.23 9.85
C LEU A 119 1.42 -0.67 10.13
N ALA A 120 2.28 -0.69 9.12
CA ALA A 120 3.69 -1.02 9.28
C ALA A 120 4.44 0.00 10.14
N ALA A 121 4.19 1.30 9.91
CA ALA A 121 4.80 2.37 10.69
C ALA A 121 4.39 2.31 12.17
N VAL A 122 3.09 2.14 12.45
CA VAL A 122 2.60 1.97 13.83
C VAL A 122 3.21 0.73 14.50
N GLY A 123 3.33 -0.38 13.77
CA GLY A 123 3.95 -1.60 14.30
C GLY A 123 5.46 -1.49 14.56
N ALA A 124 6.15 -0.54 13.91
CA ALA A 124 7.58 -0.28 14.09
C ALA A 124 7.88 0.75 15.17
N MET A 125 6.87 1.45 15.70
CA MET A 125 7.01 2.49 16.71
C MET A 125 6.57 1.99 18.09
N THR A 126 7.11 2.62 19.13
CA THR A 126 6.66 2.42 20.51
C THR A 126 5.31 3.11 20.75
N PRO A 127 4.53 2.68 21.76
CA PRO A 127 3.28 3.36 22.11
C PRO A 127 3.47 4.86 22.43
N GLY A 128 4.59 5.24 23.05
CA GLY A 128 4.90 6.64 23.38
C GLY A 128 5.15 7.51 22.13
N GLU A 129 5.86 6.97 21.14
CA GLU A 129 6.08 7.66 19.86
C GLU A 129 4.75 7.85 19.11
N VAL A 130 3.92 6.80 19.05
CA VAL A 130 2.59 6.89 18.42
C VAL A 130 1.71 7.92 19.14
N ALA A 131 1.68 7.90 20.47
CA ALA A 131 0.91 8.86 21.27
C ALA A 131 1.36 10.30 21.00
N SER A 132 2.68 10.56 21.00
CA SER A 132 3.23 11.88 20.70
C SER A 132 2.84 12.40 19.31
N ILE A 133 2.82 11.53 18.29
CA ILE A 133 2.37 11.89 16.94
C ILE A 133 0.88 12.23 16.92
N VAL A 134 0.05 11.43 17.58
CA VAL A 134 -1.40 11.67 17.64
C VAL A 134 -1.70 12.97 18.38
N GLU A 135 -1.09 13.20 19.54
CA GLU A 135 -1.30 14.41 20.35
C GLU A 135 -0.80 15.66 19.63
N SER A 136 0.35 15.60 18.96
CA SER A 136 0.85 16.76 18.19
C SER A 136 0.03 17.04 16.92
N HIS A 137 -0.75 16.08 16.43
CA HIS A 137 -1.63 16.26 15.28
C HIS A 137 -3.04 16.67 15.71
N SER A 138 -3.36 17.96 15.60
CA SER A 138 -4.68 18.51 15.95
C SER A 138 -5.13 18.21 17.39
N ASP A 139 -4.19 18.18 18.35
CA ASP A 139 -4.43 17.82 19.76
C ASP A 139 -5.10 16.45 19.93
N GLY A 140 -4.80 15.49 19.04
CA GLY A 140 -5.42 14.16 19.05
C GLY A 140 -6.89 14.13 18.63
N ARG A 141 -7.43 15.23 18.10
CA ARG A 141 -8.82 15.27 17.64
C ARG A 141 -8.96 14.57 16.30
N LEU A 142 -9.98 13.72 16.19
CA LEU A 142 -10.49 13.27 14.89
C LEU A 142 -11.01 14.49 14.14
N SER A 143 -10.60 14.68 12.88
CA SER A 143 -11.07 15.79 12.06
C SER A 143 -12.60 15.76 11.99
N SER A 144 -13.27 16.73 12.61
CA SER A 144 -14.70 16.92 12.47
C SER A 144 -14.95 17.61 11.12
N TRP A 145 -15.45 16.83 10.17
CA TRP A 145 -16.02 17.31 8.91
C TRP A 145 -17.54 17.41 9.05
#